data_AF-A0A2T6NDF6-F1
#
_entry.id   AF-A0A2T6NDF6-F1
#
_cell.length_a   1.000
_cell.length_b   1.000
_cell.length_c   1.000
_cell.angle_alpha   90.00
_cell.angle_beta   90.00
_cell.angle_gamma   90.00
#
_symmetry.space_group_name_H-M   'P 1'
#
loop_
_entity.id
_entity.type
_entity.pdbx_description
1 polymer ?
#
loop_
_entity_poly.entity_id
_entity_poly.type
_entity_poly.pdbx_seq_one_letter_code
_entity_poly.pdbx_strand_id
1 'polypeptide(L)'
;MTKRGSLTIGLVVISILMALYELIAYVVEIYPNEYLLKVSSTIFLFLLVMWIVEDGRSRTNIYKPYDFGFLILMFWLPYMPYYFLKTRGHIGLVYIVGLLLLLNMGLLFQWGYYYAT
;
A
#
# COMPACT_ATOMS: atom_id res chain seq x y z
N MET A 1 -10.28 -18.13 4.93
CA MET A 1 -9.68 -16.97 4.22
C MET A 1 -8.28 -17.36 3.73
N THR A 2 -7.93 -17.02 2.49
CA THR A 2 -6.55 -17.18 2.00
C THR A 2 -5.64 -16.13 2.65
N LYS A 3 -4.38 -16.47 2.94
CA LYS A 3 -3.40 -15.54 3.58
C LYS A 3 -3.26 -14.21 2.81
N ARG A 4 -3.36 -14.28 1.48
CA ARG A 4 -3.40 -13.10 0.61
C ARG A 4 -4.61 -12.21 0.90
N GLY A 5 -5.79 -12.79 1.08
CA GLY A 5 -7.02 -12.05 1.37
C GLY A 5 -6.95 -11.28 2.69
N SER A 6 -6.41 -11.90 3.76
CA SER A 6 -6.21 -11.20 5.04
C SER A 6 -5.24 -10.03 4.93
N LEU A 7 -4.17 -10.16 4.13
CA LEU A 7 -3.21 -9.08 3.91
C LEU A 7 -3.81 -7.91 3.12
N THR A 8 -4.64 -8.20 2.11
CA THR A 8 -5.39 -7.16 1.40
C THR A 8 -6.34 -6.41 2.32
N ILE A 9 -7.07 -7.12 3.18
CA ILE A 9 -7.94 -6.49 4.18
C ILE A 9 -7.12 -5.62 5.11
N GLY A 10 -5.97 -6.10 5.59
CA GLY A 10 -5.06 -5.32 6.43
C GLY A 10 -4.61 -4.01 5.77
N LEU A 11 -4.21 -4.05 4.50
CA LEU A 11 -3.83 -2.86 3.72
C LEU A 11 -5.00 -1.87 3.60
N VAL A 12 -6.21 -2.36 3.29
CA VAL A 12 -7.38 -1.49 3.16
C VAL A 12 -7.78 -0.87 4.50
N VAL A 13 -7.79 -1.66 5.58
CA VAL A 13 -8.19 -1.19 6.90
C VAL A 13 -7.22 -0.13 7.41
N ILE A 14 -5.91 -0.34 7.31
CA ILE A 14 -4.94 0.67 7.77
C ILE A 14 -5.03 1.96 6.94
N SER A 15 -5.25 1.86 5.63
CA SER A 15 -5.46 3.00 4.74
C SER A 15 -6.71 3.80 5.11
N ILE A 16 -7.84 3.12 5.36
CA ILE A 16 -9.10 3.79 5.75
C ILE A 16 -8.94 4.48 7.11
N LEU A 17 -8.34 3.78 8.09
CA LEU A 17 -8.15 4.35 9.43
C LEU A 17 -7.28 5.61 9.38
N MET A 18 -6.18 5.59 8.61
CA MET A 18 -5.37 6.80 8.45
C MET A 18 -6.06 7.88 7.63
N ALA A 19 -6.80 7.52 6.58
CA ALA A 19 -7.53 8.49 5.79
C ALA A 19 -8.58 9.24 6.62
N LEU A 20 -9.30 8.53 7.50
CA LEU A 20 -10.23 9.15 8.45
C LEU A 20 -9.53 10.04 9.46
N TYR A 21 -8.39 9.59 10.01
CA TYR A 21 -7.58 10.41 10.92
C TYR A 21 -7.09 11.70 10.26
N GLU A 22 -6.53 11.62 9.05
CA GLU A 22 -6.04 12.77 8.28
C GLU A 22 -7.18 13.70 7.88
N LEU A 23 -8.36 13.17 7.55
CA LEU A 23 -9.54 13.97 7.27
C LEU A 23 -10.02 14.73 8.51
N ILE A 24 -10.10 14.06 9.67
CA ILE A 24 -10.50 14.73 10.92
C ILE A 24 -9.49 15.83 11.27
N ALA A 25 -8.19 15.53 11.17
CA ALA A 25 -7.14 16.53 11.41
C ALA A 25 -7.28 17.73 10.47
N TYR A 26 -7.57 17.48 9.19
CA TYR A 26 -7.81 18.52 8.19
C TYR A 26 -9.03 19.39 8.52
N VAL A 27 -10.17 18.78 8.89
CA VAL A 27 -11.40 19.50 9.24
C VAL A 27 -11.25 20.34 10.50
N VAL A 28 -10.46 19.88 11.48
CA VAL A 28 -10.19 20.61 12.73
C VAL A 28 -9.02 21.58 12.58
N GLU A 29 -8.42 21.68 11.39
CA GLU A 29 -7.26 22.55 11.10
C GLU A 29 -6.04 22.26 11.98
N ILE A 30 -5.84 20.99 12.34
CA ILE A 30 -4.70 20.51 13.13
C ILE A 30 -3.73 19.75 12.24
N TYR A 31 -2.43 19.95 12.46
CA TYR A 31 -1.40 19.15 11.80
C TYR A 31 -1.43 17.69 12.27
N PRO A 32 -1.51 16.72 11.33
CA PRO A 32 -1.41 15.30 11.66
C PRO A 32 -0.10 14.99 12.40
N ASN A 33 -0.15 14.07 13.36
CA ASN A 33 1.03 13.65 14.09
C ASN A 33 1.99 12.88 13.17
N GLU A 34 3.17 13.44 12.93
CA GLU A 34 4.18 12.85 12.05
C GLU A 34 4.62 11.44 12.46
N TYR A 35 4.71 11.16 13.75
CA TYR A 35 5.11 9.84 14.23
C TYR A 35 4.05 8.80 13.86
N LEU A 36 2.77 9.15 13.99
CA LEU A 36 1.68 8.26 13.63
C LEU A 36 1.65 7.99 12.12
N LEU A 37 1.87 9.02 11.29
CA LEU A 37 1.98 8.88 9.83
C LEU A 37 3.16 7.98 9.42
N LYS A 38 4.33 8.15 10.06
CA LYS A 38 5.52 7.33 9.77
C LYS A 38 5.32 5.88 10.20
N VAL A 39 4.72 5.65 11.37
CA VAL A 39 4.42 4.31 11.87
C VAL A 39 3.40 3.61 10.97
N SER A 40 2.31 4.27 10.60
CA SER A 40 1.29 3.69 9.72
C SER A 40 1.84 3.40 8.32
N SER A 41 2.62 4.31 7.73
CA SER A 41 3.30 4.09 6.44
C SER A 41 4.27 2.91 6.49
N THR A 42 4.99 2.75 7.60
CA THR A 42 5.91 1.63 7.82
C THR A 42 5.15 0.32 7.94
N ILE A 43 4.04 0.27 8.71
CA ILE A 43 3.18 -0.91 8.82
C ILE A 43 2.58 -1.26 7.45
N PHE A 44 2.12 -0.26 6.69
CA PHE A 44 1.62 -0.44 5.33
C PHE A 44 2.68 -1.08 4.43
N LEU A 45 3.93 -0.59 4.47
CA LEU A 45 5.03 -1.16 3.71
C LEU A 45 5.31 -2.63 4.09
N PHE A 46 5.32 -2.97 5.39
CA PHE A 46 5.48 -4.36 5.83
C PHE A 46 4.34 -5.27 5.35
N LEU A 47 3.09 -4.82 5.48
CA LEU A 47 1.92 -5.54 4.98
C LEU A 47 2.01 -5.78 3.47
N LEU A 48 2.45 -4.76 2.73
CA LEU A 48 2.63 -4.80 1.30
C LEU A 48 3.73 -5.79 0.88
N VAL A 49 4.89 -5.75 1.53
CA VAL A 49 5.96 -6.72 1.30
C VAL A 49 5.47 -8.14 1.55
N MET A 50 4.79 -8.38 2.68
CA MET A 50 4.22 -9.70 2.98
C MET A 50 3.19 -10.12 1.93
N TRP A 51 2.37 -9.19 1.45
CA TRP A 51 1.40 -9.45 0.40
C TRP A 51 2.07 -9.85 -0.91
N ILE A 52 3.14 -9.16 -1.31
CA ILE A 52 3.91 -9.47 -2.54
C ILE A 52 4.62 -10.82 -2.43
N VAL A 53 5.20 -11.12 -1.26
CA VAL A 53 5.84 -12.41 -1.00
C VAL A 53 4.83 -13.56 -1.10
N GLU A 54 3.67 -13.40 -0.49
CA GLU A 54 2.60 -14.41 -0.54
C GLU A 54 2.01 -14.55 -1.96
N ASP A 55 1.82 -13.45 -2.70
CA ASP A 55 1.41 -13.51 -4.11
C ASP A 55 2.46 -14.20 -4.97
N GLY A 56 3.73 -13.91 -4.73
CA GLY A 56 4.87 -14.51 -5.39
C GLY A 56 4.91 -16.02 -5.22
N ARG A 57 4.51 -16.59 -4.07
CA ARG A 57 4.49 -18.05 -3.85
C ARG A 57 3.62 -18.78 -4.86
N SER A 58 2.51 -18.19 -5.28
CA SER A 58 1.60 -18.78 -6.28
C SER A 58 2.12 -18.72 -7.72
N ARG A 59 3.20 -17.97 -7.98
CA ARG A 59 3.75 -17.72 -9.31
C ARG A 59 5.10 -18.44 -9.47
N THR A 60 5.11 -19.56 -10.17
CA THR A 60 6.33 -20.36 -10.44
C THR A 60 7.15 -19.81 -11.61
N ASN A 61 6.56 -19.02 -12.50
CA ASN A 61 7.17 -18.59 -13.75
C ASN A 61 8.09 -17.36 -13.64
N ILE A 62 8.58 -17.05 -12.44
CA ILE A 62 9.36 -15.85 -12.16
C ILE A 62 10.50 -16.21 -11.22
N TYR A 63 11.72 -15.82 -11.61
CA TYR A 63 12.89 -15.94 -10.77
C TYR A 63 12.70 -15.11 -9.49
N LYS A 64 12.79 -15.78 -8.34
CA LYS A 64 12.74 -15.18 -7.01
C LYS A 64 14.11 -15.36 -6.37
N PRO A 65 14.85 -14.27 -6.09
CA PRO A 65 16.07 -14.34 -5.30
C PRO A 65 15.80 -14.98 -3.93
N TYR A 66 16.85 -15.56 -3.32
CA TYR A 66 16.78 -16.20 -2.01
C TYR A 66 16.14 -15.28 -0.95
N ASP A 67 16.46 -13.99 -0.96
CA ASP A 67 15.90 -12.96 -0.07
C ASP A 67 14.90 -12.02 -0.77
N PHE A 68 13.97 -12.58 -1.53
CA PHE A 68 12.95 -11.83 -2.27
C PHE A 68 12.20 -10.80 -1.42
N GLY A 69 11.79 -11.14 -0.19
CA GLY A 69 11.08 -10.24 0.71
C GLY A 69 11.93 -9.05 1.18
N PHE A 70 13.20 -9.28 1.51
CA PHE A 70 14.13 -8.23 1.92
C PHE A 70 14.44 -7.27 0.76
N LEU A 71 14.61 -7.82 -0.44
CA LEU A 71 14.84 -7.03 -1.65
C LEU A 71 13.66 -6.09 -1.92
N ILE A 72 12.43 -6.58 -1.81
CA ILE A 72 11.25 -5.72 -1.92
C ILE A 72 11.24 -4.67 -0.82
N LEU A 73 11.54 -5.01 0.43
CA LEU A 73 11.52 -4.04 1.53
C LEU A 73 12.51 -2.88 1.29
N MET A 74 13.74 -3.19 0.87
CA MET A 74 14.78 -2.18 0.59
C MET A 74 14.54 -1.40 -0.70
N PHE A 75 14.09 -2.08 -1.75
CA PHE A 75 13.98 -1.52 -3.10
C PHE A 75 12.53 -1.50 -3.57
N TRP A 76 11.58 -1.25 -2.67
CA TRP A 76 10.15 -1.35 -2.99
C TRP A 76 9.77 -0.44 -4.17
N LEU A 77 10.34 0.77 -4.22
CA LEU A 77 10.01 1.77 -5.23
C LEU A 77 10.34 1.30 -6.68
N PRO A 78 11.55 0.82 -7.01
CA PRO A 78 11.82 0.26 -8.34
C PRO A 78 11.37 -1.19 -8.52
N TYR A 79 11.43 -2.01 -7.47
CA TYR A 79 11.24 -3.45 -7.60
C TYR A 79 9.76 -3.87 -7.62
N MET A 80 8.89 -3.15 -6.91
CA MET A 80 7.46 -3.42 -6.95
C MET A 80 6.86 -3.19 -8.34
N PRO A 81 7.11 -2.07 -9.05
CA PRO A 81 6.66 -1.90 -10.43
C PRO A 81 7.17 -3.00 -11.35
N TYR A 82 8.47 -3.33 -11.25
CA TYR A 82 9.06 -4.44 -12.01
C TYR A 82 8.31 -5.75 -11.76
N TYR A 83 8.05 -6.09 -10.50
CA TYR A 83 7.33 -7.30 -10.12
C TYR A 83 5.92 -7.32 -10.70
N PHE A 84 5.15 -6.25 -10.57
CA PHE A 84 3.78 -6.20 -11.08
C PHE A 84 3.72 -6.29 -12.60
N LEU A 85 4.60 -5.57 -13.30
CA LEU A 85 4.68 -5.63 -14.76
C LEU A 85 5.13 -7.01 -15.24
N LYS A 86 6.11 -7.62 -14.58
CA LYS A 86 6.61 -8.95 -14.97
C LYS A 86 5.58 -10.05 -14.69
N THR A 87 4.82 -9.94 -13.60
CA THR A 87 3.83 -10.95 -13.19
C THR A 87 2.52 -10.85 -13.98
N ARG A 88 2.08 -9.64 -14.34
CA ARG A 88 0.72 -9.34 -14.81
C ARG A 88 0.67 -8.48 -16.07
N GLY A 89 1.81 -8.08 -16.64
CA GLY A 89 1.86 -7.17 -17.78
C GLY A 89 1.22 -5.82 -17.45
N HIS A 90 0.42 -5.29 -18.40
CA HIS A 90 -0.28 -4.01 -18.26
C HIS A 90 -1.29 -4.01 -17.10
N ILE A 91 -1.88 -5.15 -16.74
CA ILE A 91 -2.78 -5.26 -15.57
C ILE A 91 -2.01 -4.95 -14.27
N GLY A 92 -0.69 -5.18 -14.26
CA GLY A 92 0.18 -4.78 -13.15
C GLY A 92 0.11 -3.29 -12.83
N LEU A 93 -0.14 -2.43 -13.81
CA LEU A 93 -0.29 -0.98 -13.59
C LEU A 93 -1.52 -0.67 -12.72
N VAL A 94 -2.61 -1.41 -12.86
CA VAL A 94 -3.81 -1.24 -12.03
C VAL A 94 -3.50 -1.52 -10.56
N TYR A 95 -2.67 -2.53 -10.28
CA TYR A 95 -2.21 -2.81 -8.91
C TYR A 95 -1.34 -1.69 -8.35
N ILE A 96 -0.44 -1.13 -9.15
CA ILE A 96 0.42 -0.01 -8.74
C ILE A 96 -0.46 1.20 -8.41
N VAL A 97 -1.39 1.56 -9.31
CA VAL A 97 -2.33 2.68 -9.10
C VAL A 97 -3.18 2.43 -7.86
N GLY A 98 -3.74 1.23 -7.71
CA GLY A 98 -4.54 0.88 -6.53
C GLY A 98 -3.77 1.01 -5.21
N LEU A 99 -2.50 0.61 -5.19
CA LEU A 99 -1.64 0.78 -4.01
C LEU A 99 -1.30 2.24 -3.74
N LEU A 100 -1.04 3.04 -4.77
CA LEU A 100 -0.82 4.48 -4.62
C LEU A 100 -2.06 5.19 -4.09
N LEU A 101 -3.25 4.80 -4.56
CA LEU A 101 -4.52 5.33 -4.06
C LEU A 101 -4.75 4.94 -2.60
N LEU A 102 -4.47 3.69 -2.22
CA LEU A 102 -4.57 3.24 -0.82
C LEU A 102 -3.56 3.97 0.08
N LEU A 103 -2.34 4.18 -0.39
CA LEU A 103 -1.30 4.88 0.38
C LEU A 103 -1.66 6.36 0.58
N ASN A 104 -2.27 7.00 -0.43
CA ASN A 104 -2.62 8.42 -0.40
C ASN A 104 -4.13 8.66 -0.17
N MET A 105 -4.81 7.71 0.48
CA MET A 105 -6.26 7.75 0.62
C MET A 105 -6.73 8.95 1.45
N GLY A 106 -5.94 9.41 2.43
CA GLY A 106 -6.23 10.61 3.21
C GLY A 106 -6.27 11.88 2.35
N LEU A 107 -5.33 12.06 1.42
CA LEU A 107 -5.34 13.16 0.46
C LEU A 107 -6.61 13.15 -0.40
N LEU A 108 -7.05 11.98 -0.87
CA LEU A 108 -8.28 11.84 -1.64
C LEU A 108 -9.51 12.27 -0.83
N PHE A 109 -9.55 11.94 0.47
CA PHE A 109 -10.63 12.32 1.37
C PHE A 109 -10.64 13.83 1.63
N GLN A 110 -9.46 14.44 1.83
CA GLN A 110 -9.33 15.88 1.99
C GLN A 110 -9.78 16.62 0.72
N TRP A 111 -9.38 16.16 -0.46
CA TRP A 111 -9.86 16.70 -1.74
C TRP A 111 -11.37 16.55 -1.88
N GLY A 112 -11.91 15.37 -1.55
CA GLY A 112 -13.36 15.13 -1.57
C GLY A 112 -14.13 16.08 -0.65
N TYR A 113 -13.62 16.32 0.55
CA TYR A 113 -14.19 17.29 1.48
C TYR A 113 -14.11 18.71 0.92
N TYR A 114 -12.93 19.14 0.44
CA TYR A 114 -12.72 20.47 -0.13
C TYR A 114 -13.67 20.81 -1.28
N TYR A 115 -14.01 19.85 -2.15
CA TYR A 115 -14.97 20.08 -3.24
C TYR A 115 -16.44 19.99 -2.79
N ALA A 116 -16.73 19.42 -1.62
CA ALA A 116 -18.09 19.24 -1.11
C ALA A 116 -18.58 20.43 -0.25
N THR A 117 -17.66 21.23 0.27
CA THR A 117 -17.91 22.45 1.06
C THR A 117 -17.64 23.71 0.26
#